data_AF-A0A1Y4NJ58-F1
#
_entry.id   AF-A0A1Y4NJ58-F1
#
_cell.length_a   1.000
_cell.length_b   1.000
_cell.length_c   1.000
_cell.angle_alpha   90.00
_cell.angle_beta   90.00
_cell.angle_gamma   90.00
#
_symmetry.space_group_name_H-M   'P 1'
#
loop_
_entity.id
_entity.type
_entity.pdbx_description
1 polymer ?
#
loop_
_entity_poly.entity_id
_entity_poly.type
_entity_poly.pdbx_seq_one_letter_code
_entity_poly.pdbx_strand_id
1 'polypeptide(L)'
;MEQKQRKSVLLGNGVNIQFGGKAYSNRFILSRIIFNAQCDKYDGLFEGTLSGSEIEQIFRGLLPTANAVLDKKYDNISADDEVKKAVMEFKEQNAERSEFNYYYEIPLEDWFLLLRLFFLDNPDLNDMWKASKQGFEWMILDAIYNEGKIQEIYQKMKKPVKRFFKSFDSIFTLNYDNNIERLMNKAIYHLHGDYSVLADSENPETVQGFLNKQKGKIVMNPDYPQCYCNALLNFSGESKYKEAQNKVKEIEVLQRLKQLHDTDIDEFKIIRAGVELEKAENAQIIDTYIAHPELKIATNYHFGELEKLSGELHIMGLSPQNDSHIFACIEKSSVDKVIFYSYGESPQALPLTKPYEFADIKQLWKSLDANQPQYNRGRKYPNSDDAKKFFKVFNALSLDPITKEEIEKEANSIPEYIAIPLCKEAMNLIEIQETPKSEDELIKQCRMVSRIALREGIYPSAFYLLLIDNFSKLSIKK
;
A
#
# COMPACT_ATOMS: atom_id res chain seq x y z
N MET A 1 -12.26 -5.09 43.05
CA MET A 1 -11.44 -5.47 41.87
C MET A 1 -11.60 -4.36 40.86
N GLU A 2 -10.57 -3.54 40.65
CA GLU A 2 -10.55 -2.63 39.50
C GLU A 2 -10.64 -3.50 38.23
N GLN A 3 -11.65 -3.26 37.39
CA GLN A 3 -11.67 -3.83 36.05
C GLN A 3 -10.40 -3.36 35.34
N LYS A 4 -9.54 -4.30 34.94
CA LYS A 4 -8.37 -4.00 34.12
C LYS A 4 -8.86 -3.27 32.87
N GLN A 5 -8.47 -2.01 32.71
CA GLN A 5 -8.85 -1.21 31.56
C GLN A 5 -8.40 -1.91 30.27
N ARG A 6 -9.33 -2.12 29.35
CA ARG A 6 -9.06 -2.75 28.04
C ARG A 6 -8.12 -1.86 27.25
N LYS A 7 -7.08 -2.44 26.65
CA LYS A 7 -6.09 -1.72 25.83
C LYS A 7 -6.07 -2.28 24.42
N SER A 8 -6.19 -1.40 23.44
CA SER A 8 -6.14 -1.76 22.03
C SER A 8 -5.13 -0.90 21.27
N VAL A 9 -4.67 -1.38 20.12
CA VAL A 9 -3.76 -0.61 19.26
C VAL A 9 -4.19 -0.69 17.80
N LEU A 10 -4.09 0.43 17.10
CA LEU A 10 -4.29 0.59 15.67
C LEU A 10 -2.96 0.93 14.99
N LEU A 11 -2.60 0.15 13.96
CA LEU A 11 -1.31 0.21 13.28
C LEU A 11 -1.47 0.68 11.83
N GLY A 12 -0.80 1.77 11.46
CA GLY A 12 -0.66 2.22 10.06
C GLY A 12 0.72 1.93 9.46
N ASN A 13 0.94 2.42 8.23
CA ASN A 13 2.14 2.13 7.43
C ASN A 13 3.45 2.60 8.08
N GLY A 14 3.39 3.54 9.03
CA GLY A 14 4.57 3.95 9.81
C GLY A 14 5.26 2.78 10.55
N VAL A 15 4.53 1.72 10.89
CA VAL A 15 5.12 0.49 11.46
C VAL A 15 5.97 -0.24 10.42
N ASN A 16 5.47 -0.38 9.19
CA ASN A 16 6.22 -0.99 8.09
C ASN A 16 7.44 -0.16 7.71
N ILE A 17 7.34 1.16 7.70
CA ILE A 17 8.49 2.04 7.47
C ILE A 17 9.51 1.91 8.62
N GLN A 18 9.07 1.82 9.87
CA GLN A 18 9.97 1.70 11.02
C GLN A 18 10.84 0.45 10.94
N PHE A 19 10.24 -0.70 10.63
CA PHE A 19 10.94 -1.99 10.66
C PHE A 19 11.43 -2.44 9.27
N GLY A 20 10.69 -2.13 8.21
CA GLY A 20 11.00 -2.44 6.82
C GLY A 20 11.93 -1.42 6.16
N GLY A 21 12.03 -0.21 6.70
CA GLY A 21 12.86 0.88 6.17
C GLY A 21 12.17 1.69 5.08
N LYS A 22 12.92 2.61 4.46
CA LYS A 22 12.37 3.53 3.46
C LYS A 22 11.92 2.87 2.15
N ALA A 23 12.19 1.57 1.97
CA ALA A 23 11.62 0.77 0.87
C ALA A 23 10.09 0.89 0.79
N TYR A 24 9.42 1.04 1.94
CA TYR A 24 7.95 1.18 2.06
C TYR A 24 7.49 2.62 2.22
N SER A 25 8.35 3.59 1.92
CA SER A 25 7.95 4.98 1.76
C SER A 25 7.32 5.21 0.39
N ASN A 26 6.49 6.25 0.30
CA ASN A 26 5.81 6.64 -0.94
C ASN A 26 6.76 6.73 -2.13
N ARG A 27 7.93 7.34 -1.92
CA ARG A 27 8.94 7.49 -2.96
C ARG A 27 9.36 6.16 -3.58
N PHE A 28 9.75 5.21 -2.74
CA PHE A 28 10.28 3.93 -3.21
C PHE A 28 9.19 3.01 -3.76
N ILE A 29 7.94 3.14 -3.30
CA ILE A 29 6.80 2.43 -3.88
C ILE A 29 6.56 2.94 -5.31
N LEU A 30 6.40 4.25 -5.49
CA LEU A 30 6.11 4.84 -6.80
C LEU A 30 7.28 4.66 -7.79
N SER A 31 8.53 4.79 -7.33
CA SER A 31 9.69 4.47 -8.17
C SER A 31 9.72 3.01 -8.58
N ARG A 32 9.33 2.07 -7.71
CA ARG A 32 9.26 0.64 -8.10
C ARG A 32 8.22 0.38 -9.17
N ILE A 33 7.08 1.06 -9.17
CA ILE A 33 6.09 0.93 -10.25
C ILE A 33 6.75 1.25 -11.60
N ILE A 34 7.38 2.42 -11.72
CA ILE A 34 8.02 2.85 -12.96
C ILE A 34 9.14 1.89 -13.39
N PHE A 35 10.03 1.52 -12.47
CA PHE A 35 11.16 0.65 -12.81
C PHE A 35 10.73 -0.79 -13.12
N ASN A 36 9.70 -1.31 -12.45
CA ASN A 36 9.12 -2.61 -12.78
C ASN A 36 8.50 -2.58 -14.18
N ALA A 37 7.70 -1.55 -14.49
CA ALA A 37 7.09 -1.37 -15.78
C ALA A 37 8.13 -1.31 -16.91
N GLN A 38 9.15 -0.46 -16.76
CA GLN A 38 10.25 -0.29 -17.71
C GLN A 38 11.20 -1.50 -17.83
N CYS A 39 11.00 -2.54 -17.03
CA CYS A 39 11.68 -3.82 -17.12
C CYS A 39 10.71 -4.94 -17.52
N ASP A 40 9.58 -4.61 -18.15
CA ASP A 40 8.58 -5.53 -18.71
C ASP A 40 7.93 -6.44 -17.65
N LYS A 41 8.01 -6.07 -16.36
CA LYS A 41 7.41 -6.87 -15.29
C LYS A 41 5.90 -6.99 -15.54
N TYR A 42 5.25 -5.88 -15.85
CA TYR A 42 3.79 -5.84 -15.94
C TYR A 42 3.21 -6.32 -17.29
N ASP A 43 4.05 -6.75 -18.24
CA ASP A 43 3.56 -7.26 -19.54
C ASP A 43 2.59 -8.43 -19.37
N GLY A 44 2.93 -9.37 -18.49
CA GLY A 44 2.05 -10.51 -18.17
C GLY A 44 0.81 -10.09 -17.36
N LEU A 45 0.93 -9.06 -16.52
CA LEU A 45 -0.19 -8.55 -15.72
C LEU A 45 -1.27 -7.87 -16.59
N PHE A 46 -0.86 -7.25 -17.69
CA PHE A 46 -1.74 -6.57 -18.64
C PHE A 46 -1.91 -7.32 -19.96
N GLU A 47 -1.47 -8.58 -20.05
CA GLU A 47 -1.55 -9.40 -21.27
C GLU A 47 -0.99 -8.72 -22.53
N GLY A 48 0.05 -7.89 -22.36
CA GLY A 48 0.68 -7.11 -23.43
C GLY A 48 -0.16 -5.93 -23.96
N THR A 49 -1.29 -5.59 -23.33
CA THR A 49 -2.15 -4.47 -23.75
C THR A 49 -1.61 -3.10 -23.35
N LEU A 50 -0.73 -3.05 -22.34
CA LEU A 50 0.02 -1.87 -21.94
C LEU A 50 1.51 -2.20 -21.88
N SER A 51 2.32 -1.38 -22.56
CA SER A 51 3.77 -1.42 -22.45
C SER A 51 4.28 -0.70 -21.18
N GLY A 52 5.49 -1.03 -20.75
CA GLY A 52 6.17 -0.32 -19.68
C GLY A 52 6.30 1.20 -19.91
N SER A 53 6.49 1.61 -21.17
CA SER A 53 6.58 3.03 -21.58
C SER A 53 5.26 3.77 -21.38
N GLU A 54 4.15 3.17 -21.77
CA GLU A 54 2.83 3.76 -21.57
C GLU A 54 2.50 3.89 -20.08
N ILE A 55 2.85 2.89 -19.26
CA ILE A 55 2.68 2.98 -17.80
C ILE A 55 3.50 4.15 -17.23
N GLU A 56 4.77 4.30 -17.62
CA GLU A 56 5.58 5.44 -17.16
C GLU A 56 4.98 6.79 -17.59
N GLN A 57 4.51 6.89 -18.83
CA GLN A 57 3.89 8.09 -19.36
C GLN A 57 2.60 8.45 -18.62
N ILE A 58 1.79 7.46 -18.24
CA ILE A 58 0.57 7.68 -17.45
C ILE A 58 0.92 8.28 -16.08
N PHE A 59 1.85 7.68 -15.33
CA PHE A 59 2.22 8.20 -14.01
C PHE A 59 2.84 9.59 -14.09
N ARG A 60 3.77 9.82 -15.04
CA ARG A 60 4.34 11.16 -15.23
C ARG A 60 3.33 12.17 -15.76
N GLY A 61 2.37 11.73 -16.57
CA GLY A 61 1.34 12.55 -17.20
C GLY A 61 0.26 13.03 -16.22
N LEU A 62 0.08 12.37 -15.07
CA LEU A 62 -0.84 12.82 -14.02
C LEU A 62 -0.22 13.82 -13.04
N LEU A 63 1.10 14.02 -13.04
CA LEU A 63 1.74 15.05 -12.21
C LEU A 63 1.19 16.46 -12.49
N PRO A 64 1.03 16.91 -13.76
CA PRO A 64 0.35 18.17 -14.06
C PRO A 64 -1.08 18.26 -13.49
N THR A 65 -1.82 17.15 -13.43
CA THR A 65 -3.16 17.13 -12.83
C THR A 65 -3.10 17.46 -11.34
N ALA A 66 -2.10 16.94 -10.61
CA ALA A 66 -1.90 17.27 -9.19
C ALA A 66 -1.66 18.77 -8.99
N ASN A 67 -0.81 19.38 -9.82
CA ASN A 67 -0.55 20.82 -9.76
C ASN A 67 -1.78 21.63 -10.15
N ALA A 68 -2.57 21.18 -11.13
CA ALA A 68 -3.82 21.83 -11.49
C ALA A 68 -4.87 21.80 -10.36
N VAL A 69 -4.84 20.80 -9.47
CA VAL A 69 -5.64 20.80 -8.23
C VAL A 69 -5.19 21.91 -7.29
N LEU A 70 -3.87 22.08 -7.08
CA LEU A 70 -3.33 23.19 -6.26
C LEU A 70 -3.68 24.56 -6.83
N ASP A 71 -3.65 24.67 -8.16
CA ASP A 71 -4.04 25.88 -8.92
C ASP A 71 -5.56 26.11 -9.00
N LYS A 72 -6.35 25.34 -8.24
CA LYS A 72 -7.81 25.51 -8.10
C LYS A 72 -8.61 25.27 -9.39
N LYS A 73 -8.03 24.61 -10.39
CA LYS A 73 -8.74 24.25 -11.64
C LYS A 73 -10.03 23.47 -11.35
N TYR A 74 -10.01 22.63 -10.33
CA TYR A 74 -11.09 21.70 -10.00
C TYR A 74 -12.03 22.20 -8.89
N ASP A 75 -11.93 23.46 -8.45
CA ASP A 75 -12.78 24.01 -7.37
C ASP A 75 -14.28 24.01 -7.71
N ASN A 76 -14.61 24.16 -9.00
CA ASN A 76 -15.97 24.15 -9.50
C ASN A 76 -16.27 22.92 -10.38
N ILE A 77 -15.55 21.81 -10.16
CA ILE A 77 -15.75 20.59 -10.95
C ILE A 77 -17.18 20.08 -10.83
N SER A 78 -17.76 19.72 -11.98
CA SER A 78 -19.06 19.04 -12.03
C SER A 78 -18.87 17.54 -11.72
N ALA A 79 -18.69 17.23 -10.44
CA ALA A 79 -18.58 15.88 -9.92
C ALA A 79 -19.54 15.64 -8.74
N ASP A 80 -19.61 14.39 -8.29
CA ASP A 80 -20.27 14.04 -7.04
C ASP A 80 -19.56 14.68 -5.82
N ASP A 81 -20.26 14.70 -4.68
CA ASP A 81 -19.75 15.34 -3.46
C ASP A 81 -18.49 14.66 -2.90
N GLU A 82 -18.30 13.37 -3.21
CA GLU A 82 -17.12 12.61 -2.80
C GLU A 82 -15.87 13.10 -3.50
N VAL A 83 -15.91 13.24 -4.83
CA VAL A 83 -14.78 13.81 -5.59
C VAL A 83 -14.50 15.25 -5.17
N LYS A 84 -15.54 16.07 -4.96
CA LYS A 84 -15.36 17.45 -4.48
C LYS A 84 -14.68 17.49 -3.11
N LYS A 85 -15.08 16.61 -2.19
CA LYS A 85 -14.46 16.49 -0.87
C LYS A 85 -13.00 16.06 -0.97
N ALA A 86 -12.70 15.05 -1.77
CA ALA A 86 -11.33 14.59 -2.00
C ALA A 86 -10.43 15.69 -2.60
N VAL A 87 -10.95 16.52 -3.53
CA VAL A 87 -10.24 17.70 -4.05
C VAL A 87 -9.95 18.73 -2.96
N MET A 88 -10.90 18.98 -2.05
CA MET A 88 -10.68 19.89 -0.92
C MET A 88 -9.63 19.33 0.04
N GLU A 89 -9.74 18.07 0.43
CA GLU A 89 -8.80 17.38 1.32
C GLU A 89 -7.38 17.37 0.72
N PHE A 90 -7.24 17.06 -0.58
CA PHE A 90 -5.95 17.11 -1.28
C PHE A 90 -5.28 18.49 -1.18
N LYS A 91 -6.04 19.57 -1.38
CA LYS A 91 -5.52 20.95 -1.26
C LYS A 91 -5.16 21.30 0.18
N GLU A 92 -5.99 20.93 1.15
CA GLU A 92 -5.72 21.20 2.57
C GLU A 92 -4.44 20.50 3.04
N GLN A 93 -4.24 19.24 2.64
CA GLN A 93 -3.03 18.48 2.94
C GLN A 93 -1.76 19.08 2.32
N ASN A 94 -1.92 19.82 1.22
CA ASN A 94 -0.83 20.42 0.46
C ASN A 94 -0.86 21.96 0.50
N ALA A 95 -1.49 22.56 1.52
CA ALA A 95 -1.70 24.00 1.57
C ALA A 95 -0.41 24.84 1.59
N GLU A 96 0.68 24.28 2.12
CA GLU A 96 2.01 24.93 2.16
C GLU A 96 2.85 24.66 0.90
N ARG A 97 2.37 23.81 -0.01
CA ARG A 97 3.09 23.41 -1.22
C ARG A 97 2.70 24.32 -2.38
N SER A 98 3.69 24.90 -3.05
CA SER A 98 3.48 25.65 -4.29
C SER A 98 3.23 24.73 -5.48
N GLU A 99 4.01 23.65 -5.61
CA GLU A 99 3.88 22.66 -6.67
C GLU A 99 4.49 21.31 -6.25
N PHE A 100 4.09 20.25 -6.94
CA PHE A 100 4.78 18.98 -7.00
C PHE A 100 5.80 19.00 -8.13
N ASN A 101 7.07 18.78 -7.79
CA ASN A 101 8.17 18.72 -8.75
C ASN A 101 8.37 17.30 -9.26
N TYR A 102 8.02 16.31 -8.44
CA TYR A 102 8.22 14.90 -8.76
C TYR A 102 6.94 14.11 -8.49
N TYR A 103 6.63 13.18 -9.38
CA TYR A 103 5.47 12.29 -9.25
C TYR A 103 5.45 11.57 -7.89
N TYR A 104 6.62 11.20 -7.36
CA TYR A 104 6.74 10.46 -6.12
C TYR A 104 6.46 11.28 -4.84
N GLU A 105 6.21 12.58 -4.98
CA GLU A 105 5.79 13.46 -3.87
C GLU A 105 4.28 13.39 -3.63
N ILE A 106 3.51 12.94 -4.62
CA ILE A 106 2.06 12.78 -4.54
C ILE A 106 1.75 11.56 -3.66
N PRO A 107 0.96 11.69 -2.58
CA PRO A 107 0.58 10.56 -1.74
C PRO A 107 -0.06 9.42 -2.53
N LEU A 108 0.21 8.19 -2.12
CA LEU A 108 -0.12 6.98 -2.90
C LEU A 108 -1.60 6.87 -3.28
N GLU A 109 -2.51 7.21 -2.37
CA GLU A 109 -3.95 7.06 -2.60
C GLU A 109 -4.53 8.20 -3.45
N ASP A 110 -3.89 9.37 -3.45
CA ASP A 110 -4.32 10.51 -4.28
C ASP A 110 -4.17 10.22 -5.77
N TRP A 111 -3.34 9.25 -6.16
CA TRP A 111 -3.26 8.79 -7.55
C TRP A 111 -4.62 8.34 -8.11
N PHE A 112 -5.49 7.76 -7.26
CA PHE A 112 -6.84 7.40 -7.69
C PHE A 112 -7.72 8.63 -7.89
N LEU A 113 -7.53 9.71 -7.11
CA LEU A 113 -8.21 10.98 -7.33
C LEU A 113 -7.73 11.62 -8.64
N LEU A 114 -6.42 11.66 -8.88
CA LEU A 114 -5.86 12.23 -10.11
C LEU A 114 -6.35 11.48 -11.35
N LEU A 115 -6.38 10.15 -11.29
CA LEU A 115 -6.96 9.32 -12.34
C LEU A 115 -8.45 9.63 -12.53
N ARG A 116 -9.21 9.80 -11.44
CA ARG A 116 -10.63 10.15 -11.51
C ARG A 116 -10.85 11.51 -12.18
N LEU A 117 -10.06 12.51 -11.83
CA LEU A 117 -10.10 13.84 -12.43
C LEU A 117 -9.76 13.81 -13.92
N PHE A 118 -8.79 12.98 -14.32
CA PHE A 118 -8.47 12.78 -15.73
C PHE A 118 -9.68 12.27 -16.53
N PHE A 119 -10.42 11.28 -16.04
CA PHE A 119 -11.62 10.78 -16.72
C PHE A 119 -12.79 11.78 -16.72
N LEU A 120 -12.87 12.66 -15.70
CA LEU A 120 -13.87 13.74 -15.69
C LEU A 120 -13.55 14.83 -16.73
N ASP A 121 -12.27 15.11 -16.98
CA ASP A 121 -11.83 16.01 -18.04
C ASP A 121 -11.95 15.39 -19.45
N ASN A 122 -12.04 14.05 -19.55
CA ASN A 122 -12.10 13.30 -20.80
C ASN A 122 -13.32 12.35 -20.80
N PRO A 123 -14.55 12.88 -20.93
CA PRO A 123 -15.79 12.12 -20.74
C PRO A 123 -15.98 11.00 -21.76
N ASP A 124 -15.36 11.09 -22.93
CA ASP A 124 -15.32 10.05 -23.97
C ASP A 124 -14.62 8.76 -23.50
N LEU A 125 -13.77 8.85 -22.47
CA LEU A 125 -13.06 7.71 -21.89
C LEU A 125 -13.68 7.18 -20.60
N ASN A 126 -14.78 7.77 -20.10
CA ASN A 126 -15.30 7.50 -18.75
C ASN A 126 -15.70 6.02 -18.52
N ASP A 127 -16.04 5.28 -19.59
CA ASP A 127 -16.35 3.85 -19.51
C ASP A 127 -15.12 2.99 -19.14
N MET A 128 -13.90 3.52 -19.34
CA MET A 128 -12.65 2.84 -18.99
C MET A 128 -12.25 3.03 -17.53
N TRP A 129 -12.88 3.96 -16.79
CA TRP A 129 -12.51 4.31 -15.41
C TRP A 129 -12.31 3.08 -14.50
N LYS A 130 -13.26 2.14 -14.52
CA LYS A 130 -13.21 0.95 -13.65
C LYS A 130 -11.99 0.07 -13.95
N ALA A 131 -11.76 -0.22 -15.25
CA ALA A 131 -10.63 -1.04 -15.68
C ALA A 131 -9.29 -0.33 -15.39
N SER A 132 -9.21 0.98 -15.63
CA SER A 132 -8.00 1.78 -15.35
C SER A 132 -7.71 1.87 -13.85
N LYS A 133 -8.74 2.06 -13.00
CA LYS A 133 -8.58 2.00 -11.54
C LYS A 133 -8.02 0.65 -11.11
N GLN A 134 -8.59 -0.44 -11.63
CA GLN A 134 -8.13 -1.80 -11.31
C GLN A 134 -6.66 -2.02 -11.69
N GLY A 135 -6.25 -1.55 -12.88
CA GLY A 135 -4.85 -1.64 -13.30
C GLY A 135 -3.90 -0.85 -12.39
N PHE A 136 -4.31 0.34 -11.93
CA PHE A 136 -3.57 1.11 -10.92
C PHE A 136 -3.46 0.37 -9.59
N GLU A 137 -4.55 -0.23 -9.11
CA GLU A 137 -4.54 -1.04 -7.89
C GLU A 137 -3.52 -2.17 -7.98
N TRP A 138 -3.52 -2.94 -9.08
CA TRP A 138 -2.57 -4.03 -9.26
C TRP A 138 -1.12 -3.56 -9.21
N MET A 139 -0.78 -2.49 -9.93
CA MET A 139 0.59 -1.95 -9.93
C MET A 139 1.00 -1.42 -8.55
N ILE A 140 0.10 -0.72 -7.85
CA ILE A 140 0.35 -0.20 -6.51
C ILE A 140 0.51 -1.36 -5.51
N LEU A 141 -0.36 -2.37 -5.55
CA LEU A 141 -0.29 -3.53 -4.67
C LEU A 141 0.98 -4.35 -4.89
N ASP A 142 1.37 -4.61 -6.14
CA ASP A 142 2.63 -5.30 -6.43
C ASP A 142 3.84 -4.50 -5.94
N ALA A 143 3.82 -3.18 -6.14
CA ALA A 143 4.89 -2.31 -5.66
C ALA A 143 4.93 -2.27 -4.13
N ILE A 144 3.82 -2.23 -3.40
CA ILE A 144 3.86 -2.34 -1.93
C ILE A 144 4.37 -3.73 -1.51
N TYR A 145 3.90 -4.81 -2.16
CA TYR A 145 4.23 -6.20 -1.83
C TYR A 145 5.73 -6.50 -1.89
N ASN A 146 6.45 -5.84 -2.80
CA ASN A 146 7.91 -5.86 -2.88
C ASN A 146 8.51 -7.26 -3.00
N GLU A 147 8.02 -8.08 -3.93
CA GLU A 147 8.48 -9.47 -4.10
C GLU A 147 8.31 -10.30 -2.81
N GLY A 148 7.27 -9.99 -2.01
CA GLY A 148 6.96 -10.66 -0.75
C GLY A 148 7.73 -10.14 0.46
N LYS A 149 8.73 -9.25 0.29
CA LYS A 149 9.55 -8.76 1.40
C LYS A 149 8.75 -8.01 2.47
N ILE A 150 7.61 -7.41 2.10
CA ILE A 150 6.75 -6.74 3.09
C ILE A 150 6.24 -7.75 4.13
N GLN A 151 6.02 -9.00 3.76
CA GLN A 151 5.54 -10.06 4.65
C GLN A 151 6.62 -10.61 5.60
N GLU A 152 7.87 -10.12 5.48
CA GLU A 152 9.02 -10.59 6.25
C GLU A 152 9.53 -9.58 7.28
N ILE A 153 8.92 -8.39 7.36
CA ILE A 153 9.34 -7.32 8.25
C ILE A 153 9.32 -7.75 9.73
N TYR A 154 8.41 -8.65 10.12
CA TYR A 154 8.32 -9.18 11.49
C TYR A 154 9.65 -9.81 11.97
N GLN A 155 10.48 -10.32 11.06
CA GLN A 155 11.80 -10.89 11.41
C GLN A 155 12.75 -9.84 12.00
N LYS A 156 12.54 -8.56 11.68
CA LYS A 156 13.31 -7.42 12.21
C LYS A 156 12.76 -6.93 13.57
N MET A 157 11.60 -7.41 14.01
CA MET A 157 10.97 -7.00 15.27
C MET A 157 11.51 -7.81 16.45
N LYS A 158 12.26 -7.15 17.35
CA LYS A 158 12.89 -7.80 18.51
C LYS A 158 11.89 -8.19 19.61
N LYS A 159 12.36 -8.98 20.59
CA LYS A 159 11.57 -9.44 21.75
C LYS A 159 10.81 -8.33 22.50
N PRO A 160 11.35 -7.11 22.75
CA PRO A 160 10.59 -6.06 23.41
C PRO A 160 9.39 -5.59 22.59
N VAL A 161 9.53 -5.46 21.27
CA VAL A 161 8.42 -5.12 20.34
C VAL A 161 7.32 -6.18 20.42
N LYS A 162 7.69 -7.46 20.36
CA LYS A 162 6.73 -8.57 20.55
C LYS A 162 6.01 -8.51 21.90
N ARG A 163 6.72 -8.20 22.99
CA ARG A 163 6.10 -8.06 24.32
C ARG A 163 5.15 -6.87 24.39
N PHE A 164 5.52 -5.74 23.77
CA PHE A 164 4.69 -4.56 23.67
C PHE A 164 3.37 -4.86 22.95
N PHE A 165 3.41 -5.39 21.72
CA PHE A 165 2.18 -5.73 21.01
C PHE A 165 1.36 -6.82 21.72
N LYS A 166 2.02 -7.78 22.40
CA LYS A 166 1.32 -8.83 23.15
C LYS A 166 0.52 -8.28 24.34
N SER A 167 0.89 -7.10 24.85
CA SER A 167 0.23 -6.47 26.00
C SER A 167 -1.16 -5.90 25.68
N PHE A 168 -1.47 -5.69 24.40
CA PHE A 168 -2.80 -5.26 23.96
C PHE A 168 -3.78 -6.43 23.87
N ASP A 169 -5.04 -6.13 24.21
CA ASP A 169 -6.17 -7.06 24.16
C ASP A 169 -6.71 -7.20 22.73
N SER A 170 -6.65 -6.13 21.93
CA SER A 170 -7.09 -6.12 20.53
C SER A 170 -6.14 -5.30 19.66
N ILE A 171 -5.90 -5.75 18.43
CA ILE A 171 -5.00 -5.09 17.48
C ILE A 171 -5.72 -4.94 16.16
N PHE A 172 -5.71 -3.72 15.65
CA PHE A 172 -6.23 -3.35 14.35
C PHE A 172 -5.08 -2.90 13.46
N THR A 173 -5.18 -3.12 12.16
CA THR A 173 -4.21 -2.59 11.21
C THR A 173 -4.85 -2.11 9.93
N LEU A 174 -4.25 -1.07 9.35
CA LEU A 174 -4.52 -0.57 8.01
C LEU A 174 -3.52 -1.14 6.99
N ASN A 175 -2.52 -1.88 7.45
CA ASN A 175 -1.53 -2.46 6.57
C ASN A 175 -2.05 -3.77 5.97
N TYR A 176 -1.63 -4.05 4.74
CA TYR A 176 -2.03 -5.25 4.00
C TYR A 176 -1.18 -6.49 4.33
N ASP A 177 -0.08 -6.34 5.07
CA ASP A 177 0.80 -7.46 5.48
C ASP A 177 0.32 -8.13 6.77
N ASN A 178 0.75 -9.37 6.99
CA ASN A 178 0.41 -10.16 8.19
C ASN A 178 1.59 -10.27 9.19
N ASN A 179 2.43 -9.23 9.27
CA ASN A 179 3.64 -9.28 10.11
C ASN A 179 3.31 -9.47 11.60
N ILE A 180 2.21 -8.90 12.08
CA ILE A 180 1.87 -8.93 13.51
C ILE A 180 1.33 -10.30 13.93
N GLU A 181 0.56 -10.94 13.05
CA GLU A 181 0.13 -12.34 13.15
C GLU A 181 1.33 -13.25 13.25
N ARG A 182 2.27 -13.13 12.30
CA ARG A 182 3.49 -13.95 12.27
C ARG A 182 4.36 -13.71 13.51
N LEU A 183 4.36 -12.51 14.06
CA LEU A 183 5.10 -12.17 15.27
C LEU A 183 4.50 -12.85 16.53
N MET A 184 3.17 -12.93 16.65
CA MET A 184 2.50 -13.22 17.93
C MET A 184 1.54 -14.39 17.95
N ASN A 185 1.18 -14.94 16.79
CA ASN A 185 0.13 -15.95 16.60
C ASN A 185 -1.19 -15.55 17.31
N LYS A 186 -1.62 -14.30 17.08
CA LYS A 186 -2.89 -13.73 17.56
C LYS A 186 -3.69 -13.27 16.35
N ALA A 187 -5.03 -13.28 16.48
CA ALA A 187 -5.90 -12.65 15.50
C ALA A 187 -5.70 -11.12 15.51
N ILE A 188 -5.64 -10.53 14.32
CA ILE A 188 -5.53 -9.09 14.09
C ILE A 188 -6.69 -8.69 13.18
N TYR A 189 -7.24 -7.50 13.41
CA TYR A 189 -8.36 -6.98 12.65
C TYR A 189 -7.85 -6.08 11.52
N HIS A 190 -7.90 -6.60 10.29
CA HIS A 190 -7.51 -5.89 9.08
C HIS A 190 -8.63 -4.99 8.57
N LEU A 191 -8.47 -3.68 8.75
CA LEU A 191 -9.48 -2.70 8.35
C LEU A 191 -9.46 -2.38 6.86
N HIS A 192 -8.32 -2.58 6.19
CA HIS A 192 -8.16 -2.33 4.76
C HIS A 192 -7.84 -3.60 3.96
N GLY A 193 -7.99 -4.78 4.54
CA GLY A 193 -7.68 -6.06 3.88
C GLY A 193 -6.26 -6.58 4.15
N ASP A 194 -5.94 -7.71 3.54
CA ASP A 194 -4.74 -8.51 3.77
C ASP A 194 -4.31 -9.22 2.47
N TYR A 195 -3.03 -9.16 2.13
CA TYR A 195 -2.41 -9.90 1.03
C TYR A 195 -2.62 -11.41 1.09
N SER A 196 -2.88 -11.99 2.27
CA SER A 196 -3.15 -13.42 2.41
C SER A 196 -4.59 -13.81 2.05
N VAL A 197 -5.47 -12.84 1.81
CA VAL A 197 -6.89 -13.04 1.50
C VAL A 197 -7.19 -12.51 0.10
N LEU A 198 -7.62 -13.40 -0.79
CA LEU A 198 -8.09 -13.01 -2.13
C LEU A 198 -9.36 -12.17 -2.03
N ALA A 199 -9.52 -11.22 -2.96
CA ALA A 199 -10.74 -10.48 -3.16
C ALA A 199 -11.93 -11.43 -3.35
N ASP A 200 -13.12 -11.04 -2.88
CA ASP A 200 -14.29 -11.92 -2.89
C ASP A 200 -14.60 -12.49 -4.28
N SER A 201 -14.37 -11.74 -5.36
CA SER A 201 -14.61 -12.21 -6.73
C SER A 201 -13.62 -13.28 -7.21
N GLU A 202 -12.42 -13.29 -6.65
CA GLU A 202 -11.33 -14.19 -7.04
C GLU A 202 -11.14 -15.36 -6.07
N ASN A 203 -11.79 -15.31 -4.90
CA ASN A 203 -11.65 -16.30 -3.84
C ASN A 203 -12.68 -17.44 -3.95
N PRO A 204 -12.29 -18.68 -4.31
CA PRO A 204 -13.25 -19.78 -4.43
C PRO A 204 -13.93 -20.20 -3.12
N GLU A 205 -13.45 -19.73 -1.97
CA GLU A 205 -14.07 -19.95 -0.67
C GLU A 205 -15.20 -18.96 -0.35
N THR A 206 -15.42 -17.96 -1.20
CA THR A 206 -16.56 -17.05 -1.07
C THR A 206 -17.70 -17.45 -2.01
N VAL A 207 -18.93 -17.02 -1.70
CA VAL A 207 -20.10 -17.30 -2.56
C VAL A 207 -19.90 -16.75 -3.96
N GLN A 208 -19.41 -15.51 -4.08
CA GLN A 208 -19.16 -14.87 -5.37
C GLN A 208 -18.02 -15.54 -6.15
N GLY A 209 -16.89 -15.81 -5.49
CA GLY A 209 -15.74 -16.41 -6.15
C GLY A 209 -15.95 -17.88 -6.51
N PHE A 210 -16.75 -18.62 -5.73
CA PHE A 210 -17.19 -19.97 -6.10
C PHE A 210 -18.00 -19.97 -7.40
N LEU A 211 -18.98 -19.07 -7.54
CA LEU A 211 -19.74 -18.90 -8.78
C LEU A 211 -18.86 -18.48 -9.95
N ASN A 212 -17.93 -17.56 -9.73
CA ASN A 212 -17.00 -17.12 -10.76
C ASN A 212 -16.12 -18.29 -11.23
N LYS A 213 -15.64 -19.12 -10.31
CA LYS A 213 -14.87 -20.33 -10.63
C LYS A 213 -15.67 -21.29 -11.50
N GLN A 214 -16.92 -21.57 -11.14
CA GLN A 214 -17.80 -22.45 -11.92
C GLN A 214 -18.05 -21.92 -13.34
N LYS A 215 -18.11 -20.59 -13.50
CA LYS A 215 -18.34 -19.92 -14.79
C LYS A 215 -17.06 -19.65 -15.57
N GLY A 216 -15.88 -20.01 -15.07
CA GLY A 216 -14.59 -19.66 -15.69
C GLY A 216 -14.34 -18.15 -15.75
N LYS A 217 -14.86 -17.39 -14.78
CA LYS A 217 -14.76 -15.91 -14.69
C LYS A 217 -13.69 -15.40 -13.72
N ILE A 218 -12.93 -16.28 -13.08
CA ILE A 218 -11.76 -15.86 -12.29
C ILE A 218 -10.71 -15.34 -13.27
N VAL A 219 -10.24 -14.13 -13.05
CA VAL A 219 -9.28 -13.42 -13.93
C VAL A 219 -7.91 -13.24 -13.28
N MET A 220 -7.71 -13.85 -12.12
CA MET A 220 -6.44 -13.79 -11.38
C MET A 220 -5.27 -14.34 -12.21
N ASN A 221 -4.25 -13.49 -12.42
CA ASN A 221 -2.97 -13.93 -12.94
C ASN A 221 -2.14 -14.63 -11.83
N PRO A 222 -1.75 -15.91 -12.00
CA PRO A 222 -1.05 -16.69 -10.97
C PRO A 222 0.38 -16.21 -10.69
N ASP A 223 0.99 -15.41 -11.57
CA ASP A 223 2.29 -14.79 -11.33
C ASP A 223 2.19 -13.54 -10.44
N TYR A 224 0.96 -13.03 -10.24
CA TYR A 224 0.64 -11.82 -9.49
C TYR A 224 -0.46 -12.01 -8.43
N PRO A 225 -0.44 -13.07 -7.60
CA PRO A 225 -1.54 -13.36 -6.67
C PRO A 225 -1.79 -12.21 -5.69
N GLN A 226 -0.76 -11.46 -5.30
CA GLN A 226 -0.83 -10.28 -4.43
C GLN A 226 -1.71 -9.16 -4.99
N CYS A 227 -1.85 -9.06 -6.32
CA CYS A 227 -2.63 -8.01 -6.97
C CYS A 227 -4.13 -8.24 -6.82
N TYR A 228 -4.54 -9.47 -6.49
CA TYR A 228 -5.94 -9.89 -6.39
C TYR A 228 -6.35 -10.15 -4.94
N CYS A 229 -5.66 -9.54 -3.99
CA CYS A 229 -6.04 -9.55 -2.58
C CYS A 229 -7.24 -8.62 -2.31
N ASN A 230 -7.85 -8.73 -1.13
CA ASN A 230 -8.99 -7.93 -0.73
C ASN A 230 -8.62 -6.51 -0.21
N ALA A 231 -7.53 -5.92 -0.71
CA ALA A 231 -7.09 -4.61 -0.27
C ALA A 231 -8.08 -3.50 -0.65
N LEU A 232 -8.45 -2.64 0.31
CA LEU A 232 -9.29 -1.46 0.10
C LEU A 232 -8.46 -0.25 -0.32
N LEU A 233 -8.20 -0.12 -1.63
CA LEU A 233 -7.51 1.03 -2.22
C LEU A 233 -8.50 2.02 -2.84
N ASN A 234 -8.52 3.24 -2.30
CA ASN A 234 -9.35 4.31 -2.82
C ASN A 234 -8.79 5.66 -2.37
N PHE A 235 -9.06 6.73 -3.12
CA PHE A 235 -8.72 8.09 -2.73
C PHE A 235 -9.60 8.62 -1.59
N SER A 236 -10.75 7.98 -1.34
CA SER A 236 -11.73 8.38 -0.34
C SER A 236 -11.84 7.31 0.76
N GLY A 237 -11.54 7.72 2.00
CA GLY A 237 -11.77 6.90 3.19
C GLY A 237 -13.25 6.54 3.38
N GLU A 238 -14.17 7.43 3.01
CA GLU A 238 -15.61 7.17 3.06
C GLU A 238 -16.00 6.08 2.07
N SER A 239 -15.43 6.04 0.87
CA SER A 239 -15.63 4.96 -0.09
C SER A 239 -15.17 3.61 0.48
N LYS A 240 -13.97 3.56 1.09
CA LYS A 240 -13.46 2.33 1.74
C LYS A 240 -14.42 1.86 2.83
N TYR A 241 -14.87 2.78 3.68
CA TYR A 241 -15.81 2.48 4.76
C TYR A 241 -17.17 2.00 4.21
N LYS A 242 -17.71 2.67 3.18
CA LYS A 242 -18.96 2.30 2.52
C LYS A 242 -18.88 0.91 1.89
N GLU A 243 -17.77 0.57 1.23
CA GLU A 243 -17.53 -0.76 0.69
C GLU A 243 -17.58 -1.81 1.81
N ALA A 244 -16.85 -1.59 2.91
CA ALA A 244 -16.89 -2.48 4.07
C ALA A 244 -18.31 -2.64 4.66
N GLN A 245 -19.07 -1.54 4.77
CA GLN A 245 -20.44 -1.58 5.27
C GLN A 245 -21.41 -2.31 4.31
N ASN A 246 -21.23 -2.17 3.00
CA ASN A 246 -22.01 -2.94 2.03
C ASN A 246 -21.78 -4.44 2.19
N LYS A 247 -20.52 -4.86 2.42
CA LYS A 247 -20.16 -6.26 2.68
C LYS A 247 -20.81 -6.80 3.95
N VAL A 248 -20.84 -6.02 5.03
CA VAL A 248 -21.56 -6.40 6.26
C VAL A 248 -23.06 -6.58 6.00
N LYS A 249 -23.70 -5.67 5.25
CA LYS A 249 -25.12 -5.79 4.88
C LYS A 249 -25.38 -7.02 4.02
N GLU A 250 -24.50 -7.33 3.06
CA GLU A 250 -24.59 -8.55 2.25
C GLU A 250 -24.56 -9.81 3.13
N ILE A 251 -23.67 -9.85 4.13
CA ILE A 251 -23.59 -10.93 5.12
C ILE A 251 -24.90 -11.08 5.89
N GLU A 252 -25.41 -9.98 6.46
CA GLU A 252 -26.65 -9.99 7.26
C GLU A 252 -27.86 -10.43 6.44
N VAL A 253 -28.00 -9.93 5.20
CA VAL A 253 -29.10 -10.27 4.31
C VAL A 253 -29.07 -11.76 3.94
N LEU A 254 -27.91 -12.29 3.52
CA LEU A 254 -27.80 -13.69 3.12
C LEU A 254 -27.99 -14.65 4.30
N GLN A 255 -27.49 -14.31 5.49
CA GLN A 255 -27.76 -15.07 6.71
C GLN A 255 -29.25 -15.09 7.06
N ARG A 256 -29.94 -13.94 6.96
CA ARG A 256 -31.40 -13.87 7.19
C ARG A 256 -32.17 -14.69 6.16
N LEU A 257 -31.80 -14.63 4.88
CA LEU A 257 -32.44 -15.41 3.83
C LEU A 257 -32.22 -16.91 4.03
N LYS A 258 -31.03 -17.32 4.48
CA LYS A 258 -30.78 -18.72 4.85
C LYS A 258 -31.64 -19.17 6.01
N GLN A 259 -31.76 -18.36 7.06
CA GLN A 259 -32.64 -18.65 8.17
C GLN A 259 -34.10 -18.77 7.72
N LEU A 260 -34.56 -17.83 6.88
CA LEU A 260 -35.91 -17.86 6.34
C LEU A 260 -36.16 -19.10 5.49
N HIS A 261 -35.21 -19.49 4.63
CA HIS A 261 -35.29 -20.75 3.88
C HIS A 261 -35.49 -21.96 4.80
N ASP A 262 -34.84 -21.98 5.97
CA ASP A 262 -34.91 -23.09 6.93
C ASP A 262 -36.19 -23.07 7.78
N THR A 263 -36.81 -21.90 8.00
CA THR A 263 -37.98 -21.75 8.88
C THR A 263 -39.31 -21.54 8.17
N ASP A 264 -39.30 -20.86 7.01
CA ASP A 264 -40.46 -20.54 6.19
C ASP A 264 -40.09 -20.54 4.70
N ILE A 265 -40.19 -21.73 4.10
CA ILE A 265 -39.79 -21.96 2.71
C ILE A 265 -40.68 -21.21 1.70
N ASP A 266 -41.94 -20.95 2.05
CA ASP A 266 -42.89 -20.30 1.14
C ASP A 266 -42.64 -18.78 1.09
N GLU A 267 -42.41 -18.15 2.25
CA GLU A 267 -41.98 -16.75 2.30
C GLU A 267 -40.62 -16.57 1.61
N PHE A 268 -39.67 -17.48 1.85
CA PHE A 268 -38.38 -17.46 1.17
C PHE A 268 -38.52 -17.50 -0.36
N LYS A 269 -39.35 -18.39 -0.91
CA LYS A 269 -39.57 -18.49 -2.36
C LYS A 269 -40.13 -17.20 -2.96
N ILE A 270 -41.03 -16.53 -2.25
CA ILE A 270 -41.60 -15.24 -2.68
C ILE A 270 -40.50 -14.17 -2.75
N ILE A 271 -39.69 -14.05 -1.69
CA ILE A 271 -38.60 -13.06 -1.64
C ILE A 271 -37.54 -13.37 -2.70
N ARG A 272 -37.11 -14.63 -2.83
CA ARG A 272 -36.14 -15.08 -3.85
C ARG A 272 -36.64 -14.75 -5.25
N ALA A 273 -37.91 -15.03 -5.57
CA ALA A 273 -38.49 -14.71 -6.87
C ALA A 273 -38.49 -13.19 -7.13
N GLY A 274 -38.76 -12.38 -6.10
CA GLY A 274 -38.64 -10.92 -6.19
C GLY A 274 -37.21 -10.47 -6.53
N VAL A 275 -36.20 -11.04 -5.85
CA VAL A 275 -34.78 -10.74 -6.12
C VAL A 275 -34.38 -11.19 -7.53
N GLU A 276 -34.86 -12.34 -8.00
CA GLU A 276 -34.58 -12.84 -9.35
C GLU A 276 -35.13 -11.93 -10.45
N LEU A 277 -36.34 -11.37 -10.24
CA LEU A 277 -36.95 -10.40 -11.14
C LEU A 277 -36.18 -9.07 -11.20
N GLU A 278 -35.60 -8.63 -10.08
CA GLU A 278 -34.78 -7.40 -10.04
C GLU A 278 -33.40 -7.64 -10.66
N LYS A 279 -32.71 -8.71 -10.24
CA LYS A 279 -31.39 -9.07 -10.74
C LYS A 279 -31.12 -10.57 -10.55
N ALA A 280 -31.23 -11.32 -11.64
CA ALA A 280 -31.03 -12.77 -11.67
C ALA A 280 -29.68 -13.24 -11.05
N GLU A 281 -28.61 -12.45 -11.17
CA GLU A 281 -27.32 -12.76 -10.54
C GLU A 281 -27.40 -12.82 -9.01
N ASN A 282 -28.21 -11.96 -8.39
CA ASN A 282 -28.37 -11.92 -6.93
C ASN A 282 -29.13 -13.17 -6.45
N ALA A 283 -30.12 -13.64 -7.22
CA ALA A 283 -30.80 -14.91 -6.91
C ALA A 283 -29.83 -16.10 -6.97
N GLN A 284 -28.90 -16.11 -7.94
CA GLN A 284 -27.86 -17.14 -8.02
C GLN A 284 -26.92 -17.13 -6.80
N ILE A 285 -26.58 -15.94 -6.29
CA ILE A 285 -25.78 -15.79 -5.06
C ILE A 285 -26.53 -16.41 -3.87
N ILE A 286 -27.83 -16.12 -3.72
CA ILE A 286 -28.69 -16.69 -2.67
C ILE A 286 -28.73 -18.22 -2.79
N ASP A 287 -29.04 -18.75 -3.97
CA ASP A 287 -29.15 -20.18 -4.22
C ASP A 287 -27.83 -20.90 -3.93
N THR A 288 -26.70 -20.29 -4.32
CA THR A 288 -25.36 -20.83 -4.07
C THR A 288 -25.08 -20.92 -2.58
N TYR A 289 -25.36 -19.87 -1.81
CA TYR A 289 -25.13 -19.88 -0.37
C TYR A 289 -26.05 -20.86 0.37
N ILE A 290 -27.29 -21.06 -0.10
CA ILE A 290 -28.18 -22.08 0.46
C ILE A 290 -27.64 -23.48 0.22
N ALA A 291 -27.14 -23.75 -0.98
CA ALA A 291 -26.54 -25.04 -1.34
C ALA A 291 -25.17 -25.28 -0.65
N HIS A 292 -24.42 -24.21 -0.42
CA HIS A 292 -23.06 -24.22 0.12
C HIS A 292 -22.92 -23.24 1.31
N PRO A 293 -23.56 -23.51 2.45
CA PRO A 293 -23.53 -22.62 3.62
C PRO A 293 -22.15 -22.54 4.28
N GLU A 294 -21.21 -23.42 3.91
CA GLU A 294 -19.81 -23.37 4.32
C GLU A 294 -19.01 -22.24 3.66
N LEU A 295 -19.49 -21.69 2.54
CA LEU A 295 -18.82 -20.60 1.85
C LEU A 295 -18.92 -19.29 2.65
N LYS A 296 -17.84 -18.51 2.63
CA LYS A 296 -17.84 -17.15 3.17
C LYS A 296 -18.75 -16.29 2.30
N ILE A 297 -19.68 -15.55 2.91
CA ILE A 297 -20.56 -14.66 2.15
C ILE A 297 -19.75 -13.53 1.49
N ALA A 298 -18.95 -12.83 2.30
CA ALA A 298 -18.15 -11.69 1.89
C ALA A 298 -17.03 -11.44 2.91
N THR A 299 -16.04 -10.63 2.52
CA THR A 299 -15.00 -10.16 3.44
C THR A 299 -15.58 -9.30 4.57
N ASN A 300 -15.19 -9.59 5.82
CA ASN A 300 -15.44 -8.70 6.96
C ASN A 300 -14.18 -7.88 7.26
N TYR A 301 -14.24 -6.56 7.02
CA TYR A 301 -13.14 -5.63 7.29
C TYR A 301 -13.11 -5.14 8.75
N HIS A 302 -13.91 -5.70 9.64
CA HIS A 302 -13.83 -5.47 11.09
C HIS A 302 -14.02 -4.02 11.58
N PHE A 303 -14.64 -3.16 10.77
CA PHE A 303 -15.00 -1.80 11.20
C PHE A 303 -16.00 -1.82 12.36
N GLY A 304 -16.92 -2.79 12.39
CA GLY A 304 -17.88 -2.93 13.50
C GLY A 304 -17.21 -3.21 14.85
N GLU A 305 -16.08 -3.90 14.85
CA GLU A 305 -15.26 -4.21 16.01
C GLU A 305 -14.51 -2.95 16.50
N LEU A 306 -14.10 -2.08 15.57
CA LEU A 306 -13.54 -0.76 15.90
C LEU A 306 -14.63 0.17 16.48
N GLU A 307 -15.82 0.20 15.88
CA GLU A 307 -16.94 1.02 16.36
C GLU A 307 -17.49 0.57 17.72
N LYS A 308 -17.32 -0.71 18.09
CA LYS A 308 -17.72 -1.24 19.40
C LYS A 308 -16.60 -1.22 20.43
N LEU A 309 -15.45 -0.62 20.09
CA LEU A 309 -14.29 -0.61 20.96
C LEU A 309 -14.55 0.21 22.23
N SER A 310 -13.89 -0.18 23.32
CA SER A 310 -13.92 0.52 24.61
C SER A 310 -12.55 0.47 25.29
N GLY A 311 -12.35 1.32 26.30
CA GLY A 311 -11.07 1.43 26.99
C GLY A 311 -10.11 2.41 26.33
N GLU A 312 -8.82 2.10 26.40
CA GLU A 312 -7.73 2.93 25.86
C GLU A 312 -7.31 2.44 24.46
N LEU A 313 -7.21 3.36 23.50
CA LEU A 313 -6.76 3.08 22.13
C LEU A 313 -5.43 3.77 21.84
N HIS A 314 -4.42 3.00 21.47
CA HIS A 314 -3.15 3.51 20.98
C HIS A 314 -3.17 3.56 19.44
N ILE A 315 -2.74 4.65 18.83
CA ILE A 315 -2.67 4.79 17.36
C ILE A 315 -1.23 5.10 16.98
N MET A 316 -0.66 4.32 16.07
CA MET A 316 0.75 4.46 15.69
C MET A 316 0.96 4.23 14.19
N GLY A 317 1.76 5.10 13.59
CA GLY A 317 2.10 5.02 12.16
C GLY A 317 0.95 5.39 11.23
N LEU A 318 -0.07 6.08 11.74
CA LEU A 318 -1.21 6.59 10.98
C LEU A 318 -0.99 8.06 10.60
N SER A 319 -1.36 8.44 9.37
CA SER A 319 -1.52 9.85 9.00
C SER A 319 -2.98 10.26 9.27
N PRO A 320 -3.26 11.25 10.15
CA PRO A 320 -4.63 11.64 10.48
C PRO A 320 -5.49 12.05 9.29
N GLN A 321 -4.87 12.53 8.22
CA GLN A 321 -5.56 13.16 7.09
C GLN A 321 -6.06 12.15 6.04
N ASN A 322 -5.33 11.05 5.78
CA ASN A 322 -5.67 10.11 4.71
C ASN A 322 -6.78 9.12 5.12
N ASP A 323 -6.87 8.84 6.41
CA ASP A 323 -7.73 7.79 6.98
C ASP A 323 -8.80 8.38 7.90
N SER A 324 -9.41 9.49 7.48
CA SER A 324 -10.39 10.25 8.28
C SER A 324 -11.59 9.40 8.72
N HIS A 325 -12.00 8.41 7.91
CA HIS A 325 -13.07 7.46 8.24
C HIS A 325 -12.77 6.62 9.49
N ILE A 326 -11.49 6.38 9.80
CA ILE A 326 -11.08 5.68 11.01
C ILE A 326 -11.41 6.50 12.25
N PHE A 327 -11.16 7.81 12.22
CA PHE A 327 -11.50 8.70 13.34
C PHE A 327 -13.02 8.80 13.51
N ALA A 328 -13.79 8.81 12.42
CA ALA A 328 -15.25 8.73 12.49
C ALA A 328 -15.73 7.42 13.16
N CYS A 329 -15.07 6.28 12.90
CA CYS A 329 -15.37 5.02 13.60
C CYS A 329 -15.02 5.08 15.09
N ILE A 330 -13.86 5.67 15.42
CA ILE A 330 -13.44 5.88 16.80
C ILE A 330 -14.44 6.78 17.53
N GLU A 331 -14.94 7.83 16.89
CA GLU A 331 -15.89 8.78 17.47
C GLU A 331 -17.20 8.09 17.90
N LYS A 332 -17.68 7.12 17.10
CA LYS A 332 -18.87 6.30 17.41
C LYS A 332 -18.65 5.31 18.57
N SER A 333 -17.40 4.99 18.89
CA SER A 333 -17.05 3.98 19.88
C SER A 333 -17.19 4.44 21.33
N SER A 334 -17.04 3.50 22.27
CA SER A 334 -16.97 3.77 23.71
C SER A 334 -15.52 3.88 24.20
N VAL A 335 -14.57 4.23 23.33
CA VAL A 335 -13.18 4.52 23.73
C VAL A 335 -13.16 5.69 24.70
N ASP A 336 -12.47 5.49 25.83
CA ASP A 336 -12.34 6.47 26.92
C ASP A 336 -11.24 7.50 26.62
N LYS A 337 -10.15 7.04 26.00
CA LYS A 337 -8.95 7.82 25.74
C LYS A 337 -8.17 7.28 24.54
N VAL A 338 -7.63 8.19 23.72
CA VAL A 338 -6.71 7.88 22.63
C VAL A 338 -5.29 8.32 22.96
N ILE A 339 -4.29 7.46 22.73
CA ILE A 339 -2.88 7.81 22.74
C ILE A 339 -2.39 7.79 21.30
N PHE A 340 -2.17 8.97 20.71
CA PHE A 340 -1.72 9.10 19.34
C PHE A 340 -0.21 9.31 19.30
N TYR A 341 0.51 8.36 18.72
CA TYR A 341 1.95 8.46 18.56
C TYR A 341 2.31 9.22 17.28
N SER A 342 2.79 10.46 17.43
CA SER A 342 3.23 11.31 16.33
C SER A 342 4.71 11.12 16.02
N TYR A 343 5.05 11.21 14.73
CA TYR A 343 6.44 11.26 14.26
C TYR A 343 6.84 12.71 14.00
N GLY A 344 7.63 13.31 14.89
CA GLY A 344 8.03 14.71 14.77
C GLY A 344 7.03 15.64 15.44
N GLU A 345 6.72 16.76 14.78
CA GLU A 345 5.72 17.70 15.29
C GLU A 345 4.33 17.07 15.26
N SER A 346 3.58 17.23 16.35
CA SER A 346 2.23 16.69 16.44
C SER A 346 1.28 17.54 15.60
N PRO A 347 0.24 16.94 14.99
CA PRO A 347 -0.80 17.71 14.33
C PRO A 347 -1.44 18.67 15.34
N GLN A 348 -1.94 19.82 14.86
CA GLN A 348 -2.57 20.82 15.73
C GLN A 348 -3.75 20.24 16.53
N ALA A 349 -4.54 19.38 15.89
CA ALA A 349 -5.63 18.64 16.52
C ALA A 349 -5.86 17.33 15.77
N LEU A 350 -6.46 16.35 16.47
CA LEU A 350 -7.07 15.19 15.83
C LEU A 350 -8.56 15.47 15.59
N PRO A 351 -9.16 14.88 14.54
CA PRO A 351 -10.60 14.98 14.27
C PRO A 351 -11.40 14.10 15.24
N LEU A 352 -11.26 14.35 16.54
CA LEU A 352 -11.88 13.61 17.64
C LEU A 352 -12.44 14.58 18.66
N THR A 353 -13.63 14.30 19.19
CA THR A 353 -14.14 14.99 20.38
C THR A 353 -13.74 14.27 21.67
N LYS A 354 -13.39 12.98 21.55
CA LYS A 354 -12.92 12.14 22.65
C LYS A 354 -11.57 12.63 23.20
N PRO A 355 -11.27 12.39 24.50
CA PRO A 355 -9.97 12.73 25.08
C PRO A 355 -8.82 12.02 24.35
N TYR A 356 -7.78 12.79 23.99
CA TYR A 356 -6.57 12.24 23.40
C TYR A 356 -5.31 12.91 23.96
N GLU A 357 -4.20 12.19 23.87
CA GLU A 357 -2.86 12.73 24.13
C GLU A 357 -1.90 12.36 23.02
N PHE A 358 -0.95 13.25 22.75
CA PHE A 358 0.14 12.98 21.84
C PHE A 358 1.32 12.35 22.57
N ALA A 359 1.91 11.32 21.98
CA ALA A 359 3.11 10.67 22.47
C ALA A 359 4.19 10.64 21.37
N ASP A 360 5.45 10.75 21.79
CA ASP A 360 6.57 10.71 20.84
C ASP A 360 6.87 9.26 20.43
N ILE A 361 6.63 8.95 19.15
CA ILE A 361 6.90 7.60 18.62
C ILE A 361 8.39 7.23 18.69
N LYS A 362 9.31 8.20 18.59
CA LYS A 362 10.77 7.92 18.66
C LYS A 362 11.16 7.50 20.08
N GLN A 363 10.55 8.10 21.10
CA GLN A 363 10.75 7.66 22.48
C GLN A 363 10.22 6.25 22.71
N LEU A 364 9.05 5.92 22.14
CA LEU A 364 8.52 4.57 22.18
C LEU A 364 9.50 3.58 21.52
N TRP A 365 9.92 3.81 20.29
CA TRP A 365 10.86 2.93 19.59
C TRP A 365 12.18 2.76 20.34
N LYS A 366 12.69 3.83 20.95
CA LYS A 366 13.87 3.75 21.82
C LYS A 366 13.64 2.82 23.01
N SER A 367 12.48 2.95 23.70
CA SER A 367 12.13 2.09 24.83
C SER A 367 11.97 0.60 24.47
N LEU A 368 11.65 0.31 23.20
CA LEU A 368 11.47 -1.04 22.67
C LEU A 368 12.74 -1.62 22.04
N ASP A 369 13.89 -0.96 22.16
CA ASP A 369 15.13 -1.33 21.45
C ASP A 369 14.91 -1.49 19.92
N ALA A 370 14.04 -0.63 19.38
CA ALA A 370 13.55 -0.68 18.01
C ALA A 370 14.05 0.50 17.16
N ASN A 371 14.98 1.31 17.66
CA ASN A 371 15.60 2.37 16.87
C ASN A 371 16.32 1.78 15.66
N GLN A 372 16.16 2.43 14.51
CA GLN A 372 16.90 2.07 13.32
C GLN A 372 18.40 2.28 13.56
N PRO A 373 19.25 1.29 13.25
CA PRO A 373 20.69 1.46 13.39
C PRO A 373 21.16 2.56 12.45
N GLN A 374 21.89 3.53 12.99
CA GLN A 374 22.53 4.58 12.21
C GLN A 374 23.99 4.19 11.96
N TYR A 375 24.36 4.12 10.69
CA TYR A 375 25.75 3.88 10.30
C TYR A 375 26.32 5.14 9.66
N ASN A 376 27.60 5.37 9.93
CA ASN A 376 28.43 6.25 9.12
C ASN A 376 29.74 5.51 8.87
N ARG A 377 29.96 5.08 7.63
CA ARG A 377 31.15 4.34 7.25
C ARG A 377 32.38 5.21 7.02
N GLY A 378 32.24 6.55 7.12
CA GLY A 378 33.35 7.48 6.95
C GLY A 378 34.03 7.37 5.58
N ARG A 379 33.33 6.83 4.57
CA ARG A 379 33.81 6.78 3.19
C ARG A 379 33.98 8.21 2.71
N LYS A 380 35.20 8.55 2.30
CA LYS A 380 35.55 9.85 1.75
C LYS A 380 35.61 9.73 0.25
N TYR A 381 34.80 10.53 -0.42
CA TYR A 381 34.76 10.58 -1.87
C TYR A 381 35.51 11.82 -2.37
N PRO A 382 36.32 11.72 -3.44
CA PRO A 382 37.04 12.86 -3.95
C PRO A 382 36.08 13.96 -4.46
N ASN A 383 36.49 15.23 -4.33
CA ASN A 383 35.74 16.39 -4.84
C ASN A 383 36.36 17.03 -6.08
N SER A 384 37.29 16.33 -6.74
CA SER A 384 37.87 16.77 -8.00
C SER A 384 36.82 16.83 -9.11
N ASP A 385 37.09 17.61 -10.16
CA ASP A 385 36.18 17.69 -11.30
C ASP A 385 36.00 16.35 -12.02
N ASP A 386 37.02 15.49 -12.01
CA ASP A 386 36.90 14.12 -12.51
C ASP A 386 35.98 13.26 -11.65
N ALA A 387 36.04 13.37 -10.33
CA ALA A 387 35.11 12.65 -9.46
C ALA A 387 33.65 13.11 -9.67
N LYS A 388 33.43 14.41 -9.87
CA LYS A 388 32.10 14.93 -10.22
C LYS A 388 31.55 14.33 -11.50
N LYS A 389 32.39 13.97 -12.49
CA LYS A 389 31.94 13.26 -13.70
C LYS A 389 31.38 11.88 -13.35
N PHE A 390 32.00 11.13 -12.44
CA PHE A 390 31.48 9.83 -12.00
C PHE A 390 30.12 9.95 -11.32
N PHE A 391 29.90 10.93 -10.45
CA PHE A 391 28.58 11.17 -9.85
C PHE A 391 27.50 11.47 -10.91
N LYS A 392 27.85 12.22 -11.96
CA LYS A 392 26.94 12.43 -13.11
C LYS A 392 26.64 11.12 -13.84
N VAL A 393 27.64 10.25 -14.02
CA VAL A 393 27.45 8.92 -14.61
C VAL A 393 26.55 8.07 -13.73
N PHE A 394 26.74 8.04 -12.41
CA PHE A 394 25.87 7.28 -11.50
C PHE A 394 24.42 7.76 -11.57
N ASN A 395 24.20 9.08 -11.65
CA ASN A 395 22.87 9.62 -11.86
C ASN A 395 22.28 9.19 -13.22
N ALA A 396 23.06 9.27 -14.30
CA ALA A 396 22.60 8.86 -15.63
C ALA A 396 22.22 7.36 -15.68
N LEU A 397 23.06 6.49 -15.12
CA LEU A 397 22.79 5.04 -15.04
C LEU A 397 21.63 4.70 -14.11
N SER A 398 21.47 5.47 -13.02
CA SER A 398 20.43 5.23 -12.03
C SER A 398 19.03 5.47 -12.55
N LEU A 399 18.87 6.42 -13.48
CA LEU A 399 17.58 6.92 -13.98
C LEU A 399 16.66 7.47 -12.87
N ASP A 400 17.23 7.76 -11.69
CA ASP A 400 16.59 8.40 -10.53
C ASP A 400 17.61 9.39 -9.92
N PRO A 401 17.90 10.52 -10.60
CA PRO A 401 18.99 11.39 -10.22
C PRO A 401 18.73 12.07 -8.87
N ILE A 402 19.77 12.11 -8.03
CA ILE A 402 19.79 12.82 -6.75
C ILE A 402 21.06 13.67 -6.63
N THR A 403 21.14 14.55 -5.63
CA THR A 403 22.31 15.39 -5.42
C THR A 403 23.53 14.56 -5.03
N LYS A 404 24.73 15.06 -5.32
CA LYS A 404 25.99 14.39 -4.92
C LYS A 404 26.01 14.13 -3.41
N GLU A 405 25.60 15.12 -2.62
CA GLU A 405 25.56 15.06 -1.17
C GLU A 405 24.62 13.96 -0.67
N GLU A 406 23.47 13.76 -1.33
CA GLU A 406 22.56 12.66 -1.04
C GLU A 406 23.17 11.30 -1.40
N ILE A 407 23.86 11.17 -2.54
CA ILE A 407 24.57 9.94 -2.93
C ILE A 407 25.59 9.56 -1.86
N GLU A 408 26.45 10.51 -1.47
CA GLU A 408 27.51 10.27 -0.49
C GLU A 408 26.94 9.95 0.89
N LYS A 409 25.92 10.67 1.34
CA LYS A 409 25.23 10.44 2.61
C LYS A 409 24.59 9.05 2.65
N GLU A 410 23.88 8.69 1.58
CA GLU A 410 23.20 7.41 1.47
C GLU A 410 24.21 6.27 1.48
N ALA A 411 25.24 6.33 0.61
CA ALA A 411 26.29 5.32 0.54
C ALA A 411 26.95 5.14 1.92
N ASN A 412 27.28 6.24 2.61
CA ASN A 412 27.87 6.19 3.96
C ASN A 412 26.97 5.57 5.03
N SER A 413 25.65 5.60 4.84
CA SER A 413 24.70 4.98 5.77
C SER A 413 24.54 3.47 5.59
N ILE A 414 25.14 2.90 4.53
CA ILE A 414 24.98 1.47 4.20
C ILE A 414 26.26 0.70 4.58
N PRO A 415 26.17 -0.24 5.55
CA PRO A 415 27.30 -1.07 5.95
C PRO A 415 27.62 -2.17 4.93
N GLU A 416 28.86 -2.66 4.94
CA GLU A 416 29.37 -3.65 3.98
C GLU A 416 28.59 -4.98 4.00
N TYR A 417 28.12 -5.43 5.16
CA TYR A 417 27.35 -6.67 5.24
C TYR A 417 25.97 -6.56 4.55
N ILE A 418 25.46 -5.33 4.33
CA ILE A 418 24.26 -5.06 3.50
C ILE A 418 24.68 -4.83 2.05
N ALA A 419 25.71 -4.00 1.81
CA ALA A 419 26.13 -3.64 0.46
C ALA A 419 26.68 -4.83 -0.34
N ILE A 420 27.50 -5.69 0.27
CA ILE A 420 28.19 -6.79 -0.43
C ILE A 420 27.22 -7.80 -1.06
N PRO A 421 26.21 -8.33 -0.35
CA PRO A 421 25.22 -9.22 -0.97
C PRO A 421 24.51 -8.58 -2.17
N LEU A 422 24.10 -7.32 -2.05
CA LEU A 422 23.42 -6.59 -3.12
C LEU A 422 24.34 -6.35 -4.32
N CYS A 423 25.60 -5.97 -4.08
CA CYS A 423 26.59 -5.79 -5.15
C CYS A 423 26.88 -7.12 -5.88
N LYS A 424 26.92 -8.25 -5.15
CA LYS A 424 27.06 -9.58 -5.78
C LYS A 424 25.87 -9.94 -6.64
N GLU A 425 24.65 -9.67 -6.17
CA GLU A 425 23.44 -9.86 -6.96
C GLU A 425 23.48 -9.03 -8.25
N ALA A 426 23.89 -7.76 -8.15
CA ALA A 426 24.06 -6.88 -9.31
C ALA A 426 25.16 -7.37 -10.26
N MET A 427 26.31 -7.82 -9.75
CA MET A 427 27.39 -8.35 -10.60
C MET A 427 26.97 -9.62 -11.32
N ASN A 428 26.31 -10.55 -10.64
CA ASN A 428 25.79 -11.77 -11.26
C ASN A 428 24.76 -11.44 -12.35
N LEU A 429 23.89 -10.45 -12.10
CA LEU A 429 22.94 -9.97 -13.09
C LEU A 429 23.65 -9.38 -14.32
N ILE A 430 24.69 -8.57 -14.13
CA ILE A 430 25.48 -7.99 -15.22
C ILE A 430 26.22 -9.08 -16.01
N GLU A 431 26.72 -10.13 -15.35
CA GLU A 431 27.44 -11.24 -16.01
C GLU A 431 26.56 -12.08 -16.93
N ILE A 432 25.27 -12.23 -16.62
CA ILE A 432 24.33 -13.01 -17.45
C ILE A 432 23.63 -12.18 -18.52
N GLN A 433 23.76 -10.85 -18.49
CA GLN A 433 23.18 -9.97 -19.50
C GLN A 433 23.96 -10.06 -20.82
N GLU A 434 23.22 -10.11 -21.94
CA GLU A 434 23.83 -9.99 -23.26
C GLU A 434 24.41 -8.58 -23.46
N THR A 435 25.38 -8.44 -24.36
CA THR A 435 25.84 -7.10 -24.77
C THR A 435 24.66 -6.34 -25.40
N PRO A 436 24.27 -5.17 -24.86
CA PRO A 436 23.11 -4.45 -25.36
C PRO A 436 23.33 -4.02 -26.81
N LYS A 437 22.32 -4.26 -27.65
CA LYS A 437 22.32 -3.98 -29.09
C LYS A 437 21.72 -2.61 -29.41
N SER A 438 21.10 -1.96 -28.42
CA SER A 438 20.52 -0.62 -28.51
C SER A 438 20.68 0.16 -27.21
N GLU A 439 20.44 1.47 -27.28
CA GLU A 439 20.36 2.33 -26.10
C GLU A 439 19.23 1.90 -25.16
N ASP A 440 18.07 1.53 -25.70
CA ASP A 440 16.93 1.04 -24.90
C ASP A 440 17.28 -0.23 -24.12
N GLU A 441 18.01 -1.16 -24.74
CA GLU A 441 18.47 -2.38 -24.08
C GLU A 441 19.47 -2.06 -22.95
N LEU A 442 20.42 -1.14 -23.20
CA LEU A 442 21.35 -0.66 -22.18
C LEU A 442 20.63 0.01 -20.99
N ILE A 443 19.65 0.88 -21.28
CA ILE A 443 18.83 1.56 -20.27
C ILE A 443 18.06 0.52 -19.45
N LYS A 444 17.43 -0.46 -20.11
CA LYS A 444 16.69 -1.53 -19.43
C LYS A 444 17.62 -2.36 -18.53
N GLN A 445 18.81 -2.74 -19.00
CA GLN A 445 19.81 -3.44 -18.19
C GLN A 445 20.22 -2.64 -16.95
N CYS A 446 20.41 -1.31 -17.08
CA CYS A 446 20.68 -0.43 -15.94
C CYS A 446 19.51 -0.38 -14.95
N ARG A 447 18.26 -0.29 -15.44
CA ARG A 447 17.06 -0.33 -14.59
C ARG A 447 16.95 -1.63 -13.80
N MET A 448 17.31 -2.77 -14.38
CA MET A 448 17.32 -4.05 -13.67
C MET A 448 18.29 -4.01 -12.48
N VAL A 449 19.46 -3.38 -12.62
CA VAL A 449 20.40 -3.16 -11.50
C VAL A 449 19.80 -2.20 -10.47
N SER A 450 19.19 -1.08 -10.91
CA SER A 450 18.53 -0.13 -10.01
C SER A 450 17.39 -0.75 -9.19
N ARG A 451 16.65 -1.73 -9.74
CA ARG A 451 15.57 -2.44 -9.02
C ARG A 451 16.06 -3.17 -7.77
N ILE A 452 17.29 -3.70 -7.79
CA ILE A 452 17.92 -4.33 -6.61
C ILE A 452 18.00 -3.34 -5.45
N ALA A 453 18.41 -2.10 -5.73
CA ALA A 453 18.52 -1.03 -4.74
C ALA A 453 17.14 -0.56 -4.25
N LEU A 454 16.20 -0.34 -5.17
CA LEU A 454 14.86 0.14 -4.83
C LEU A 454 14.13 -0.80 -3.87
N ARG A 455 14.28 -2.11 -4.06
CA ARG A 455 13.70 -3.15 -3.20
C ARG A 455 14.16 -3.06 -1.74
N GLU A 456 15.39 -2.60 -1.52
CA GLU A 456 15.95 -2.39 -0.17
C GLU A 456 15.76 -0.97 0.34
N GLY A 457 15.11 -0.10 -0.45
CA GLY A 457 15.03 1.31 -0.11
C GLY A 457 16.40 1.96 -0.14
N ILE A 458 17.19 1.74 -1.19
CA ILE A 458 18.48 2.42 -1.42
C ILE A 458 18.35 3.23 -2.72
N TYR A 459 18.81 4.49 -2.70
CA TYR A 459 18.80 5.29 -3.93
C TYR A 459 19.66 4.63 -5.01
N PRO A 460 19.15 4.41 -6.23
CA PRO A 460 19.92 3.69 -7.24
C PRO A 460 21.26 4.36 -7.57
N SER A 461 21.34 5.70 -7.58
CA SER A 461 22.61 6.42 -7.81
C SER A 461 23.65 6.15 -6.70
N ALA A 462 23.21 6.03 -5.44
CA ALA A 462 24.07 5.63 -4.32
C ALA A 462 24.49 4.16 -4.41
N PHE A 463 23.62 3.30 -4.94
CA PHE A 463 23.95 1.89 -5.17
C PHE A 463 25.01 1.71 -6.25
N TYR A 464 24.97 2.47 -7.34
CA TYR A 464 26.04 2.46 -8.35
C TYR A 464 27.40 2.88 -7.77
N LEU A 465 27.43 3.86 -6.87
CA LEU A 465 28.64 4.22 -6.13
C LEU A 465 29.15 3.03 -5.28
N LEU A 466 28.26 2.37 -4.53
CA LEU A 466 28.61 1.19 -3.74
C LEU A 466 29.11 0.03 -4.62
N LEU A 467 28.52 -0.16 -5.81
CA LEU A 467 28.92 -1.20 -6.74
C LEU A 467 30.36 -0.99 -7.22
N ILE A 468 30.72 0.24 -7.62
CA ILE A 468 32.09 0.59 -8.02
C ILE A 468 33.07 0.47 -6.85
N ASP A 469 32.69 0.97 -5.66
CA ASP A 469 33.52 0.87 -4.44
C ASP A 469 33.86 -0.58 -4.07
N ASN A 470 32.97 -1.52 -4.38
CA ASN A 470 33.14 -2.94 -4.07
C ASN A 470 33.56 -3.80 -5.26
N PHE A 471 33.62 -3.24 -6.48
CA PHE A 471 33.90 -3.99 -7.70
C PHE A 471 35.22 -4.76 -7.60
N SER A 472 36.32 -4.08 -7.24
CA SER A 472 37.62 -4.72 -7.10
C SER A 472 37.64 -5.80 -6.01
N LYS A 473 36.94 -5.59 -4.88
CA LYS A 473 36.86 -6.58 -3.78
C LYS A 473 36.13 -7.85 -4.19
N LEU A 474 35.15 -7.74 -5.09
CA LEU A 474 34.29 -8.84 -5.51
C LEU A 474 34.83 -9.56 -6.75
N SER A 475 35.56 -8.85 -7.63
CA SER A 475 36.16 -9.39 -8.85
C SER A 475 37.40 -10.26 -8.62
N ILE A 476 37.97 -10.32 -7.40
CA ILE A 476 39.19 -11.10 -7.08
C ILE A 476 38.90 -12.62 -6.84
N LYS A 477 37.67 -13.10 -7.06
CA LYS A 477 37.34 -14.54 -6.99
C LYS A 477 37.09 -15.17 -8.37
N LYS A 478 38.07 -15.06 -9.28
CA LYS A 478 38.19 -15.95 -10.44
C LYS A 478 39.39 -16.87 -10.27
#